data_AF-A0A950TQN4-F1
#
_entry.id   AF-A0A950TQN4-F1
#
_cell.length_a   1.000
_cell.length_b   1.000
_cell.length_c   1.000
_cell.angle_alpha   90.00
_cell.angle_beta   90.00
_cell.angle_gamma   90.00
#
_symmetry.space_group_name_H-M   'P 1'
#
loop_
_entity.id
_entity.type
_entity.pdbx_description
1 polymer ?
#
loop_
_entity_poly.entity_id
_entity_poly.type
_entity_poly.pdbx_seq_one_letter_code
_entity_poly.pdbx_strand_id
1 'polypeptide(L)' 'MNDILDKLKGKRILVVGDVMLDRYWWGSVGRISPEAPVPIVELERTTVAAGGAANVAA' A
#
# COMPACT_ATOMS: atom_id res chain seq x y z
N MET A 1 -5.81 7.52 28.22
CA MET A 1 -5.23 6.88 27.03
C MET A 1 -4.76 5.46 27.33
N ASN A 2 -3.91 5.26 28.34
CA ASN A 2 -3.38 3.94 28.69
C ASN A 2 -4.46 2.89 28.98
N ASP A 3 -5.52 3.25 29.71
CA ASP A 3 -6.64 2.33 30.01
C ASP A 3 -7.33 1.76 28.75
N ILE A 4 -7.41 2.54 27.65
CA ILE A 4 -7.99 2.05 26.39
C ILE A 4 -7.05 1.05 25.71
N LEU A 5 -5.74 1.35 25.69
CA LEU A 5 -4.73 0.47 25.12
C LEU A 5 -4.64 -0.86 25.90
N ASP A 6 -4.73 -0.79 27.22
CA ASP A 6 -4.75 -1.97 28.09
C ASP A 6 -5.98 -2.86 27.82
N LYS A 7 -7.14 -2.24 27.56
CA LYS A 7 -8.38 -2.97 27.20
C LYS A 7 -8.33 -3.64 25.82
N LEU A 8 -7.51 -3.14 24.90
CA LEU A 8 -7.33 -3.72 23.56
C LEU A 8 -6.38 -4.92 23.56
N LYS A 9 -5.47 -4.98 24.54
CA LYS A 9 -4.47 -6.05 24.64
C LYS A 9 -5.14 -7.42 24.75
N GLY A 10 -4.73 -8.36 23.90
CA GLY A 10 -5.20 -9.75 23.92
C GLY A 10 -6.62 -9.97 23.35
N LYS A 11 -7.25 -8.93 22.78
CA LYS A 11 -8.50 -9.12 22.03
C LYS A 11 -8.20 -9.85 20.72
N ARG A 12 -9.08 -10.80 20.37
CA ARG A 12 -9.01 -11.55 19.10
C ARG A 12 -9.99 -10.91 18.13
N ILE A 13 -9.48 -10.53 16.95
CA ILE A 13 -10.27 -9.89 15.90
C ILE A 13 -10.21 -10.78 14.67
N LEU A 14 -11.36 -11.06 14.06
CA LEU A 14 -11.46 -11.76 12.79
C LEU A 14 -11.70 -10.73 11.68
N VAL A 15 -10.82 -10.68 10.70
CA VAL A 15 -10.98 -9.87 9.49
C VAL A 15 -11.40 -10.78 8.35
N VAL A 16 -12.49 -10.45 7.67
CA VAL A 16 -13.00 -11.18 6.50
C VAL A 16 -13.18 -10.20 5.36
N GLY A 17 -12.58 -10.49 4.22
CA GLY A 17 -12.64 -9.66 3.03
C GLY A 17 -11.52 -10.03 2.05
N ASP A 18 -11.45 -9.31 0.94
CA ASP A 18 -10.46 -9.57 -0.10
C ASP A 18 -9.09 -9.02 0.29
N VAL A 19 -8.06 -9.85 0.07
CA VAL A 19 -6.67 -9.46 0.23
C VAL A 19 -6.11 -8.97 -1.09
N MET A 20 -5.26 -7.95 -1.03
CA MET A 20 -4.57 -7.42 -2.21
C MET A 20 -3.14 -7.02 -1.83
N LEU A 21 -2.29 -6.86 -2.84
CA LEU A 21 -0.92 -6.41 -2.68
C LEU A 21 -0.80 -5.02 -3.30
N ASP A 22 -0.50 -4.03 -2.47
CA ASP A 22 -0.27 -2.67 -2.93
C ASP A 22 1.18 -2.57 -3.39
N ARG A 23 1.38 -2.41 -4.71
CA ARG A 23 2.70 -2.22 -5.31
C ARG A 23 2.87 -0.76 -5.69
N TYR A 24 3.92 -0.15 -5.17
CA TYR A 24 4.29 1.23 -5.45
C TYR A 24 5.52 1.27 -6.33
N TRP A 25 5.42 2.02 -7.41
CA TRP A 25 6.49 2.27 -8.34
C TRP A 25 7.01 3.69 -8.14
N TRP A 26 8.31 3.81 -7.93
CA TRP A 26 8.99 5.08 -7.73
C TRP A 26 9.96 5.27 -8.88
N GLY A 27 9.94 6.46 -9.47
CA GLY A 27 10.77 6.81 -10.59
C GLY A 27 10.67 8.29 -10.90
N SER A 28 11.51 8.75 -11.79
CA SER A 28 11.52 10.13 -12.28
C SER A 28 10.84 10.23 -13.66
N VAL A 29 10.36 11.42 -14.00
CA VAL A 29 9.75 11.71 -15.31
C VAL A 29 10.57 12.82 -15.98
N GLY A 30 11.30 12.47 -17.03
CA GLY A 30 12.13 13.41 -17.78
C GLY A 30 11.54 13.87 -19.11
N ARG A 31 10.55 13.16 -19.67
CA ARG A 31 10.00 13.44 -21.00
C ARG A 31 8.58 12.91 -21.21
N ILE A 32 7.95 13.40 -22.27
CA ILE A 32 6.67 12.92 -22.80
C ILE A 32 6.92 11.88 -23.90
N SER A 33 6.06 10.86 -24.00
CA SER A 33 6.12 9.85 -25.06
C SER A 33 5.85 10.48 -26.44
N PRO A 34 6.63 10.10 -27.48
CA PRO A 34 6.33 10.51 -28.85
C PRO A 34 5.12 9.76 -29.45
N GLU A 35 4.70 8.62 -28.89
CA GLU A 35 3.58 7.80 -29.36
C GLU A 35 2.21 8.27 -28.84
N ALA A 36 2.18 8.91 -27.67
CA ALA A 36 0.97 9.47 -27.08
C ALA A 36 1.32 10.58 -26.07
N PRO A 37 0.41 11.55 -25.81
CA PRO A 37 0.64 12.65 -24.86
C PRO A 37 0.58 12.18 -23.40
N VAL A 38 1.47 11.25 -23.02
CA VAL A 38 1.59 10.67 -21.68
C VAL A 38 3.05 10.71 -21.21
N PRO A 39 3.30 10.88 -19.90
CA PRO A 39 4.67 10.87 -19.36
C PRO A 39 5.29 9.48 -19.40
N ILE A 40 6.60 9.43 -19.62
CA ILE A 40 7.39 8.20 -19.44
C ILE A 40 8.02 8.23 -18.04
N VAL A 41 7.73 7.21 -17.23
CA VAL A 41 8.34 7.03 -15.90
C VAL A 41 9.57 6.14 -16.04
N GLU A 42 10.73 6.66 -15.64
CA GLU A 42 11.98 5.89 -15.49
C GLU A 42 11.99 5.27 -14.09
N LEU A 43 11.66 3.98 -14.00
CA LEU A 43 11.51 3.28 -12.72
C LEU A 43 12.86 3.11 -12.01
N GLU A 44 12.92 3.57 -10.76
CA GLU A 44 14.11 3.52 -9.91
C GLU A 44 13.98 2.47 -8.80
N ARG A 45 12.79 2.35 -8.18
CA ARG A 45 12.53 1.35 -7.14
C ARG A 45 11.07 0.94 -7.08
N THR A 46 10.82 -0.22 -6.47
CA THR A 46 9.48 -0.72 -6.16
C THR A 46 9.38 -1.03 -4.68
N THR A 47 8.26 -0.67 -4.05
CA THR A 47 7.92 -1.13 -2.69
C THR A 47 6.59 -1.86 -2.72
N VAL A 48 6.40 -2.77 -1.77
CA VAL A 48 5.15 -3.54 -1.65
C VAL A 48 4.63 -3.43 -0.22
N ALA A 49 3.31 -3.40 -0.09
CA ALA A 49 2.61 -3.43 1.18
C ALA A 49 1.39 -4.34 1.09
N ALA A 50 0.96 -4.85 2.25
CA ALA A 50 -0.33 -5.51 2.35
C ALA A 50 -1.45 -4.49 2.06
N GLY A 51 -2.40 -4.86 1.21
CA GLY A 51 -3.55 -4.05 0.86
C GLY A 51 -4.88 -4.76 1.19
N GLY A 52 -5.98 -4.03 1.10
CA GLY A 52 -7.32 -4.56 1.38
C GLY A 52 -7.44 -5.12 2.80
N ALA A 53 -8.08 -6.29 2.94
CA ALA A 53 -8.25 -6.96 4.23
C ALA A 53 -6.91 -7.29 4.92
N ALA A 54 -5.82 -7.46 4.17
CA ALA A 54 -4.50 -7.70 4.74
C ALA A 54 -3.93 -6.46 5.43
N ASN A 55 -4.19 -5.25 4.91
CA ASN A 55 -3.82 -4.01 5.58
C ASN A 55 -4.62 -3.78 6.87
N VAL A 56 -5.90 -4.17 6.87
CA VAL A 56 -6.78 -4.07 8.05
C VAL A 56 -6.32 -5.03 9.17
N ALA A 57 -5.70 -6.15 8.81
CA ALA A 57 -5.22 -7.15 9.76
C ALA A 57 -3.79 -6.91 10.28
N ALA A 58 -3.02 -6.00 9.68
CA ALA A 58 -1.62 -5.70 10.02
C ALA A 58 -1.50 -4.80 11.25
#